data_AF-A0A963MPU3-F1
#
_entry.id   AF-A0A963MPU3-F1
#
_cell.length_a   1.000
_cell.length_b   1.000
_cell.length_c   1.000
_cell.angle_alpha   90.00
_cell.angle_beta   90.00
_cell.angle_gamma   90.00
#
_symmetry.space_group_name_H-M   'P 1'
#
loop_
_entity.id
_entity.type
_entity.pdbx_description
1 polymer ?
#
loop_
_entity_poly.entity_id
_entity_poly.type
_entity_poly.pdbx_seq_one_letter_code
_entity_poly.pdbx_strand_id
1 'polypeptide(L)'
;MIIYLHGFRSAPASIKARALKARMTERGLAERFWCEQLPVSPRAAIALAEGEIARARAAGLDPTVVGSSLGGYYATWLAERHDLRAVLVNPAVVAPLSLEAYVGMQDNLYTGERFEFTRGHIDELRA
;
A
#
# COMPACT_ATOMS: atom_id res chain seq x y z
N MET A 1 9.12 -10.74 6.71
CA MET A 1 8.89 -9.32 7.03
C MET A 1 7.51 -8.93 6.49
N ILE A 2 6.76 -8.04 7.12
CA ILE A 2 5.48 -7.54 6.63
C ILE A 2 5.68 -6.16 6.00
N ILE A 3 5.25 -6.01 4.75
CA ILE A 3 5.15 -4.74 4.03
C ILE A 3 3.66 -4.42 3.90
N TYR A 4 3.16 -3.46 4.69
CA TYR A 4 1.75 -3.09 4.70
C TYR A 4 1.47 -1.88 3.80
N LEU A 5 0.55 -2.06 2.84
CA LEU A 5 0.11 -1.06 1.88
C LEU A 5 -1.30 -0.58 2.24
N HIS A 6 -1.43 0.70 2.59
CA HIS A 6 -2.71 1.31 2.93
C HIS A 6 -3.53 1.65 1.68
N GLY A 7 -4.82 1.96 1.88
CA GLY A 7 -5.75 2.29 0.79
C GLY A 7 -5.63 3.74 0.30
N PHE A 8 -6.52 4.09 -0.63
CA PHE A 8 -6.70 5.45 -1.15
C PHE A 8 -7.06 6.42 -0.01
N ARG A 9 -6.56 7.66 -0.07
CA ARG A 9 -6.78 8.70 0.96
C ARG A 9 -6.39 8.26 2.39
N SER A 10 -5.52 7.26 2.51
CA SER A 10 -5.12 6.67 3.80
C SER A 10 -3.67 7.01 4.15
N ALA A 11 -3.22 6.48 5.28
CA ALA A 11 -1.88 6.74 5.82
C ALA A 11 -1.40 5.57 6.70
N PRO A 12 -0.11 5.55 7.09
CA PRO A 12 0.41 4.62 8.11
C PRO A 12 -0.31 4.70 9.45
N ALA A 13 -0.95 5.85 9.74
CA ALA A 13 -1.79 6.05 10.92
C ALA A 13 -3.15 5.32 10.86
N SER A 14 -3.46 4.63 9.75
CA SER A 14 -4.73 3.89 9.62
C SER A 14 -4.93 2.87 10.74
N ILE A 15 -6.18 2.67 11.15
CA ILE A 15 -6.53 1.77 12.26
C ILE A 15 -5.94 0.38 12.03
N LYS A 16 -6.02 -0.13 10.79
CA LYS A 16 -5.50 -1.45 10.41
C LYS A 16 -3.96 -1.51 10.46
N ALA A 17 -3.28 -0.51 9.92
CA ALA A 17 -1.82 -0.45 9.96
C ALA A 17 -1.30 -0.36 11.40
N ARG A 18 -1.91 0.50 12.24
CA ARG A 18 -1.56 0.63 13.66
C ARG A 18 -1.84 -0.65 14.45
N ALA A 19 -2.98 -1.30 14.22
CA ALA A 19 -3.31 -2.57 14.89
C ALA A 19 -2.30 -3.68 14.52
N LEU A 20 -1.94 -3.80 13.24
CA LEU A 20 -0.95 -4.78 12.80
C LEU A 20 0.45 -4.47 13.35
N LYS A 21 0.86 -3.20 13.33
CA LYS A 21 2.13 -2.75 13.91
C LYS A 21 2.19 -3.07 15.40
N ALA A 22 1.15 -2.71 16.16
CA ALA A 22 1.06 -3.01 17.59
C ALA A 22 1.20 -4.51 17.85
N ARG A 23 0.51 -5.35 17.06
CA ARG A 23 0.60 -6.79 17.20
C ARG A 23 1.98 -7.35 16.84
N MET A 24 2.67 -6.78 15.85
CA MET A 24 4.06 -7.14 15.55
C MET A 24 4.99 -6.78 16.72
N THR A 25 4.83 -5.59 17.30
CA THR A 25 5.60 -5.12 18.45
C THR A 25 5.41 -6.02 19.68
N GLU A 26 4.17 -6.38 20.01
CA GLU A 26 3.87 -7.31 21.12
C GLU A 26 4.55 -8.67 20.98
N ARG A 27 4.84 -9.09 19.74
CA ARG A 27 5.53 -10.35 19.44
C ARG A 27 7.04 -10.20 19.35
N GLY A 28 7.59 -9.02 19.61
CA GLY A 28 9.02 -8.73 19.47
C GLY A 28 9.50 -8.72 18.01
N LEU A 29 8.62 -8.36 17.07
CA LEU A 29 8.88 -8.34 15.63
C LEU A 29 8.68 -6.94 15.03
N ALA A 30 8.86 -5.89 15.83
CA ALA A 30 8.60 -4.51 15.41
C ALA A 30 9.46 -4.11 14.21
N GLU A 31 10.71 -4.57 14.17
CA GLU A 31 11.67 -4.37 13.08
C GLU A 31 11.32 -5.11 11.79
N ARG A 32 10.37 -6.05 11.86
CA ARG A 32 9.88 -6.81 10.70
C ARG A 32 8.56 -6.26 10.14
N PHE A 33 8.20 -5.03 10.48
CA PHE A 33 7.03 -4.33 9.95
C PHE A 33 7.43 -3.04 9.26
N TRP A 34 7.00 -2.87 8.01
CA TRP A 34 7.15 -1.64 7.25
C TRP A 34 5.79 -1.13 6.75
N CYS A 35 5.55 0.16 6.90
CA CYS A 35 4.39 0.87 6.36
C CYS A 35 4.71 2.36 6.30
N GLU A 36 4.99 2.86 5.10
CA GLU A 36 5.19 4.28 4.84
C GLU A 36 4.00 4.92 4.15
N GLN A 37 4.00 6.26 4.11
CA GLN A 37 3.00 7.00 3.37
C GLN A 37 3.19 6.74 1.89
N LEU A 38 2.20 6.10 1.27
CA LEU A 38 2.20 5.88 -0.17
C LEU A 38 1.92 7.20 -0.90
N PRO A 39 2.69 7.53 -1.96
CA PRO A 39 2.39 8.63 -2.86
C PRO A 39 1.00 8.50 -3.49
N VAL A 40 0.45 9.64 -3.93
CA VAL A 40 -0.82 9.67 -4.67
C VAL A 40 -0.73 8.92 -6.00
N SER A 41 0.41 9.05 -6.69
CA SER A 41 0.70 8.33 -7.94
C SER A 41 0.82 6.82 -7.66
N PRO A 42 -0.05 5.99 -8.27
CA PRO A 42 0.05 4.53 -8.18
C PRO A 42 1.41 3.98 -8.63
N ARG A 43 1.99 4.53 -9.69
CA ARG A 43 3.31 4.13 -10.18
C ARG A 43 4.40 4.40 -9.14
N ALA A 44 4.37 5.59 -8.52
CA ALA A 44 5.31 5.94 -7.47
C ALA A 44 5.11 5.10 -6.19
N ALA A 45 3.86 4.78 -5.84
CA ALA A 45 3.55 3.90 -4.72
C ALA A 45 4.06 2.46 -4.92
N ILE A 46 3.88 1.92 -6.13
CA ILE A 46 4.45 0.62 -6.52
C ILE A 46 5.97 0.67 -6.44
N ALA A 47 6.61 1.68 -7.05
CA ALA A 47 8.07 1.81 -7.03
C ALA A 47 8.66 1.92 -5.61
N LEU A 48 7.97 2.64 -4.71
CA LEU A 48 8.35 2.72 -3.30
C LEU A 48 8.30 1.34 -2.63
N ALA A 49 7.22 0.58 -2.85
CA ALA A 49 7.08 -0.77 -2.30
C ALA A 49 8.09 -1.76 -2.90
N GLU A 50 8.38 -1.67 -4.19
CA GLU A 50 9.43 -2.48 -4.85
C GLU A 50 10.81 -2.20 -4.26
N GLY A 51 11.14 -0.93 -3.97
CA GLY A 51 12.37 -0.56 -3.29
C GLY A 51 12.50 -1.22 -1.92
N GLU A 52 11.41 -1.25 -1.15
CA GLU A 52 11.40 -1.92 0.15
C GLU A 52 11.51 -3.45 0.04
N ILE A 53 10.84 -4.06 -0.94
CA ILE A 53 10.96 -5.50 -1.23
C ILE A 53 12.42 -5.85 -1.54
N ALA A 54 13.08 -5.05 -2.39
CA ALA A 54 14.48 -5.26 -2.76
C ALA A 54 15.41 -5.12 -1.54
N ARG A 55 15.19 -4.10 -0.71
CA ARG A 55 15.94 -3.88 0.54
C ARG A 55 15.78 -5.05 1.51
N ALA A 56 14.57 -5.55 1.71
CA ALA A 56 14.29 -6.70 2.57
C ALA A 56 15.01 -7.96 2.06
N ARG A 57 14.95 -8.23 0.76
CA ARG A 57 15.64 -9.38 0.13
C ARG A 57 17.16 -9.29 0.27
N ALA A 58 17.74 -8.11 0.04
CA ALA A 58 19.17 -7.88 0.21
C ALA A 58 19.64 -8.11 1.66
N ALA A 59 18.75 -7.88 2.63
CA ALA A 59 18.98 -8.20 4.04
C ALA A 59 18.70 -9.68 4.41
N GLY A 60 18.46 -10.55 3.42
CA GLY A 60 18.16 -11.98 3.64
C GLY A 60 16.77 -12.24 4.22
N LEU A 61 15.84 -11.28 4.12
CA LEU A 61 14.48 -11.41 4.60
C LEU A 61 13.54 -11.84 3.45
N ASP A 62 12.54 -12.64 3.79
CA ASP A 62 11.41 -12.95 2.91
C ASP A 62 10.21 -12.05 3.24
N PRO A 63 9.84 -11.08 2.38
CA PRO A 63 8.72 -10.18 2.62
C PRO A 63 7.38 -10.81 2.24
N THR A 64 6.36 -10.52 3.03
CA THR A 64 4.94 -10.76 2.73
C THR A 64 4.26 -9.40 2.61
N VAL A 65 3.58 -9.17 1.49
CA VAL A 65 2.82 -7.93 1.26
C VAL A 65 1.42 -8.05 1.84
N VAL A 66 0.97 -7.02 2.55
CA VAL A 66 -0.37 -6.97 3.12
C VAL A 66 -1.03 -5.71 2.62
N GLY A 67 -2.18 -5.84 1.95
CA GLY A 67 -2.83 -4.71 1.29
C GLY A 67 -4.30 -4.59 1.68
N SER A 68 -4.77 -3.36 1.91
CA SER A 68 -6.20 -3.10 2.15
C SER A 68 -6.77 -2.10 1.17
N SER A 69 -7.99 -2.33 0.65
CA SER A 69 -8.62 -1.47 -0.37
C SER A 69 -7.68 -1.27 -1.57
N LEU A 70 -7.31 -0.04 -1.94
CA LEU A 70 -6.35 0.24 -3.01
C LEU A 70 -4.96 -0.40 -2.74
N GLY A 71 -4.51 -0.44 -1.48
CA GLY A 71 -3.28 -1.15 -1.14
C GLY A 71 -3.35 -2.65 -1.42
N GLY A 72 -4.57 -3.22 -1.40
CA GLY A 72 -4.82 -4.60 -1.84
C GLY A 72 -4.60 -4.80 -3.34
N TYR A 73 -4.95 -3.81 -4.17
CA TYR A 73 -4.65 -3.83 -5.61
C TYR A 73 -3.13 -3.89 -5.84
N TYR A 74 -2.38 -3.03 -5.15
CA TYR A 74 -0.91 -3.03 -5.22
C TYR A 74 -0.30 -4.33 -4.69
N ALA A 75 -0.81 -4.84 -3.56
CA ALA A 75 -0.32 -6.09 -2.98
C ALA A 75 -0.51 -7.28 -3.92
N THR A 76 -1.65 -7.37 -4.61
CA THR A 76 -1.87 -8.41 -5.63
C THR A 76 -0.85 -8.29 -6.76
N TRP A 77 -0.69 -7.09 -7.34
CA TRP A 77 0.24 -6.87 -8.46
C TRP A 77 1.70 -7.18 -8.06
N LEU A 78 2.13 -6.72 -6.89
CA LEU A 78 3.48 -6.94 -6.37
C LEU A 78 3.73 -8.42 -6.07
N ALA A 79 2.74 -9.13 -5.52
CA ALA A 79 2.86 -10.54 -5.22
C ALA A 79 3.04 -11.40 -6.46
N GLU A 80 2.23 -11.15 -7.50
CA GLU A 80 2.36 -11.84 -8.79
C GLU A 80 3.71 -11.53 -9.45
N ARG A 81 4.12 -10.25 -9.47
CA ARG A 81 5.34 -9.83 -10.18
C ARG A 81 6.63 -10.27 -9.50
N HIS A 82 6.64 -10.34 -8.17
CA HIS A 82 7.84 -10.63 -7.40
C HIS A 82 7.84 -12.02 -6.77
N ASP A 83 6.83 -12.86 -7.02
CA ASP A 83 6.66 -14.17 -6.37
C ASP A 83 6.66 -14.04 -4.83
N LEU A 84 5.73 -13.23 -4.30
CA LEU A 84 5.59 -12.99 -2.86
C LEU A 84 4.29 -13.59 -2.32
N ARG A 85 4.29 -13.89 -1.03
CA ARG A 85 3.05 -14.14 -0.29
C ARG A 85 2.28 -12.83 -0.10
N ALA A 86 0.95 -12.89 -0.23
CA ALA A 86 0.07 -11.75 -0.01
C ALA A 86 -1.05 -12.05 0.99
N VAL A 87 -1.44 -11.03 1.76
CA VAL A 87 -2.72 -11.01 2.51
C VAL A 87 -3.53 -9.80 2.07
N LEU A 88 -4.74 -10.05 1.58
CA LEU A 88 -5.63 -9.01 1.02
C LEU A 88 -6.81 -8.77 1.95
N VAL A 89 -7.01 -7.51 2.36
CA VAL A 89 -8.10 -7.10 3.27
C VAL A 89 -9.07 -6.20 2.51
N ASN A 90 -10.19 -6.77 2.06
CA ASN A 90 -11.19 -6.09 1.22
C ASN A 90 -10.52 -5.32 0.06
N PRO A 91 -9.80 -6.00 -0.85
CA PRO A 91 -9.04 -5.35 -1.91
C PRO A 91 -9.95 -4.67 -2.93
N ALA A 92 -9.48 -3.56 -3.50
CA ALA A 92 -10.12 -2.93 -4.65
C ALA A 92 -9.71 -3.68 -5.93
N VAL A 93 -10.51 -4.66 -6.37
CA VAL A 93 -10.17 -5.53 -7.51
C VAL A 93 -10.22 -4.78 -8.85
N VAL A 94 -11.19 -3.88 -9.02
CA VAL A 94 -11.37 -3.03 -10.21
C VAL A 94 -11.03 -1.57 -9.89
N ALA A 95 -9.85 -1.35 -9.29
CA ALA A 95 -9.42 -0.05 -8.78
C ALA A 95 -9.57 1.10 -9.80
N PRO A 96 -9.15 0.97 -11.09
CA PRO A 96 -9.32 2.05 -12.06
C PRO A 96 -10.77 2.51 -12.25
N LEU A 97 -11.73 1.57 -12.28
CA LEU A 97 -13.16 1.89 -12.45
C LEU A 97 -13.73 2.52 -11.19
N SER A 98 -13.43 1.95 -10.02
CA SER A 98 -13.97 2.44 -8.75
C SER A 98 -13.44 3.81 -8.35
N LEU A 99 -12.20 4.15 -8.74
CA LEU A 99 -11.55 5.40 -8.34
C LEU A 99 -11.77 6.55 -9.33
N GLU A 100 -12.31 6.30 -10.52
CA GLU A 100 -12.58 7.35 -11.51
C GLU A 100 -13.56 8.41 -10.97
N ALA A 101 -14.51 8.01 -10.13
CA ALA A 101 -15.44 8.91 -9.44
C ALA A 101 -14.76 9.87 -8.43
N TYR A 102 -13.50 9.63 -8.08
CA TYR A 102 -12.72 10.43 -7.13
C TYR A 102 -11.72 11.37 -7.81
N VAL A 103 -11.73 11.48 -9.14
CA VAL A 103 -10.90 12.45 -9.86
C VAL A 103 -11.25 13.88 -9.41
N GLY A 104 -10.23 14.66 -9.08
CA GLY A 104 -10.32 16.00 -8.52
C GLY A 104 -9.61 16.13 -7.17
N MET A 105 -9.92 17.20 -6.44
CA MET A 105 -9.36 17.44 -5.12
C MET A 105 -9.91 16.46 -4.09
N GLN A 106 -9.01 15.81 -3.36
CA GLN A 106 -9.32 14.86 -2.30
C GLN A 106 -8.56 15.24 -1.03
N ASP A 107 -9.06 14.77 0.12
CA ASP A 107 -8.40 14.94 1.40
C ASP A 107 -7.97 13.58 1.95
N ASN A 108 -6.75 13.51 2.49
CA ASN A 108 -6.28 12.36 3.25
C ASN A 108 -7.05 12.28 4.58
N LEU A 109 -7.68 11.13 4.85
CA LEU A 109 -8.57 10.93 5.99
C LEU A 109 -7.86 10.88 7.35
N TYR A 110 -6.53 10.77 7.36
CA TYR A 110 -5.73 10.66 8.58
C TYR A 110 -4.82 11.87 8.82
N THR A 111 -4.33 12.50 7.75
CA THR A 111 -3.45 13.68 7.87
C THR A 111 -4.18 15.00 7.63
N GLY A 112 -5.33 14.97 6.94
CA GLY A 112 -6.05 16.18 6.51
C GLY A 112 -5.41 16.91 5.33
N GLU A 113 -4.29 16.41 4.81
CA GLU A 113 -3.62 16.98 3.64
C GLU A 113 -4.50 16.85 2.39
N ARG A 114 -4.58 17.94 1.63
CA ARG A 114 -5.31 17.97 0.36
C ARG A 114 -4.37 17.59 -0.78
N PHE A 115 -4.86 16.77 -1.69
CA PHE A 115 -4.12 16.40 -2.90
C PHE A 115 -5.05 16.32 -4.10
N GLU A 116 -4.49 16.53 -5.29
CA GLU A 116 -5.22 16.35 -6.54
C GLU A 116 -5.05 14.92 -7.04
N PHE A 117 -6.17 14.24 -7.28
CA PHE A 117 -6.20 12.93 -7.92
C PHE A 117 -6.63 13.09 -9.38
N THR A 118 -5.73 12.89 -10.33
CA THR A 118 -5.96 13.18 -11.74
C THR A 118 -6.36 11.94 -12.54
N ARG A 119 -6.84 12.14 -13.76
CA ARG A 119 -7.02 11.04 -14.73
C ARG A 119 -5.71 10.31 -15.04
N GLY A 120 -4.57 11.01 -15.02
CA GLY A 120 -3.26 10.38 -15.19
C GLY A 120 -2.98 9.32 -14.13
N HIS A 121 -3.42 9.53 -12.88
CA HIS A 121 -3.32 8.50 -11.84
C HIS A 121 -4.24 7.29 -12.11
N ILE A 122 -5.41 7.48 -12.75
CA ILE A 122 -6.25 6.36 -13.19
C ILE A 122 -5.53 5.54 -14.28
N ASP A 123 -4.88 6.21 -15.23
CA ASP A 123 -4.13 5.54 -16.28
C ASP A 123 -2.94 4.75 -15.73
N GLU A 124 -2.29 5.24 -14.67
CA GLU A 124 -1.28 4.48 -13.93
C GLU A 124 -1.81 3.20 -13.27
N LEU A 125 -3.08 3.15 -12.86
CA LEU A 125 -3.68 1.93 -12.32
C LEU A 125 -3.98 0.89 -13.41
N ARG A 126 -4.14 1.31 -14.67
CA ARG A 126 -4.46 0.42 -15.80
C ARG A 126 -3.23 -0.23 -16.43
N ALA A 127 -2.06 0.40 -16.26
CA ALA A 127 -0.77 -0.03 -16.83
C ALA A 127 -0.15 -1.18 -16.04
#